data_AF-A0A1N7ERD3-F1
#
_entry.id   AF-A0A1N7ERD3-F1
#
_cell.length_a   1.000
_cell.length_b   1.000
_cell.length_c   1.000
_cell.angle_alpha   90.00
_cell.angle_beta   90.00
_cell.angle_gamma   90.00
#
_symmetry.space_group_name_H-M   'P 1'
#
loop_
_entity.id
_entity.type
_entity.pdbx_description
1 polymer ?
#
loop_
_entity_poly.entity_id
_entity_poly.type
_entity_poly.pdbx_seq_one_letter_code
_entity_poly.pdbx_strand_id
1 'polypeptide(L)'
;MNAAEVGRVGVENNNSSRQIVVRNPVQQQRLDIINLETAAIRRYLPGFNGIPSLRPNSHISAVEVAEYQAFSRFLRYSNQTYPDAQSAYQAFRQVGYRTGLSQPIIGRGGYYYANNMKITQSYYNRLWREGRPAPFVQAREILSSNPRVERDPQGRPSFNRYTTNNLEMIYNPTTGEIWHIQPTRNSR
;
A
#
# COMPACT_ATOMS: atom_id res chain seq x y z
N MET A 1 -69.62 -28.71 10.70
CA MET A 1 -69.47 -27.48 11.50
C MET A 1 -67.99 -27.28 11.79
N ASN A 2 -67.47 -26.10 11.40
CA ASN A 2 -66.21 -25.39 11.72
C ASN A 2 -64.85 -26.11 11.53
N ALA A 3 -63.91 -25.68 10.68
CA ALA A 3 -63.33 -24.37 10.31
C ALA A 3 -62.08 -23.98 11.14
N ALA A 4 -60.91 -24.02 10.48
CA ALA A 4 -59.69 -23.19 10.63
C ALA A 4 -58.73 -23.64 9.49
N GLU A 5 -58.55 -22.94 8.35
CA GLU A 5 -57.71 -21.73 8.14
C GLU A 5 -56.30 -21.91 8.74
N VAL A 6 -55.14 -21.75 8.08
CA VAL A 6 -54.66 -20.71 7.15
C VAL A 6 -53.38 -21.32 6.48
N GLY A 7 -53.27 -21.46 5.15
CA GLY A 7 -52.60 -20.50 4.26
C GLY A 7 -51.06 -20.61 4.22
N ARG A 8 -50.48 -21.03 3.08
CA ARG A 8 -49.62 -20.19 2.19
C ARG A 8 -48.73 -21.01 1.22
N VAL A 9 -49.03 -20.78 -0.07
CA VAL A 9 -48.13 -20.48 -1.21
C VAL A 9 -46.89 -21.36 -1.39
N GLY A 10 -46.92 -22.17 -2.44
CA GLY A 10 -45.79 -22.93 -2.96
C GLY A 10 -44.60 -22.03 -3.29
N VAL A 11 -43.42 -22.53 -2.94
CA VAL A 11 -42.14 -21.91 -3.24
C VAL A 11 -41.85 -22.09 -4.73
N GLU A 12 -42.18 -21.07 -5.53
CA GLU A 12 -41.59 -20.93 -6.85
C GLU A 12 -40.13 -20.47 -6.70
N ASN A 13 -39.22 -21.38 -7.05
CA ASN A 13 -37.79 -21.10 -7.15
C ASN A 13 -37.52 -20.17 -8.32
N ASN A 14 -37.41 -18.86 -8.04
CA ASN A 14 -36.85 -17.88 -8.97
C ASN A 14 -35.89 -16.95 -8.23
N ASN A 15 -34.69 -17.44 -7.91
CA ASN A 15 -33.58 -16.60 -7.49
C ASN A 15 -32.48 -16.59 -8.56
N SER A 16 -32.76 -15.91 -9.67
CA SER A 16 -31.74 -15.20 -10.44
C SER A 16 -31.35 -13.90 -9.72
N SER A 17 -30.95 -14.02 -8.44
CA SER A 17 -30.35 -12.90 -7.72
C SER A 17 -28.89 -12.87 -8.13
N ARG A 18 -28.56 -12.04 -9.14
CA ARG A 18 -27.20 -11.52 -9.28
C ARG A 18 -26.85 -10.89 -7.93
N GLN A 19 -26.10 -11.61 -7.09
CA GLN A 19 -25.47 -11.02 -5.92
C GLN A 19 -24.61 -9.87 -6.43
N ILE A 20 -25.10 -8.64 -6.24
CA ILE A 20 -24.26 -7.47 -6.29
C ILE A 20 -23.32 -7.64 -5.10
N VAL A 21 -22.17 -8.27 -5.33
CA VAL A 21 -21.10 -8.33 -4.34
C VAL A 21 -20.67 -6.88 -4.12
N VAL A 22 -21.24 -6.23 -3.11
CA VAL A 22 -20.77 -4.93 -2.63
C VAL A 22 -19.39 -5.20 -2.04
N ARG A 23 -18.36 -5.15 -2.88
CA ARG A 23 -16.98 -5.37 -2.45
C ARG A 23 -16.66 -4.30 -1.43
N ASN A 24 -16.29 -4.72 -0.22
CA ASN A 24 -15.83 -3.81 0.82
C ASN A 24 -14.66 -2.99 0.23
N PRO A 25 -14.79 -1.67 0.05
CA PRO A 25 -13.81 -0.87 -0.67
C PRO A 25 -12.42 -0.94 -0.02
N VAL A 26 -12.37 -1.12 1.31
CA VAL A 26 -11.10 -1.30 2.05
C VAL A 26 -10.46 -2.65 1.72
N GLN A 27 -11.24 -3.72 1.55
CA GLN A 27 -10.70 -5.03 1.17
C GLN A 27 -10.20 -5.03 -0.28
N GLN A 28 -10.95 -4.43 -1.21
CA GLN A 28 -10.51 -4.30 -2.61
C GLN A 28 -9.20 -3.51 -2.69
N GLN A 29 -9.11 -2.42 -1.94
CA GLN A 29 -7.90 -1.62 -1.90
C GLN A 29 -6.69 -2.38 -1.34
N ARG A 30 -6.87 -3.18 -0.30
CA ARG A 30 -5.77 -4.03 0.24
C ARG A 30 -5.32 -5.04 -0.80
N LEU A 31 -6.26 -5.65 -1.53
CA LEU A 31 -5.96 -6.57 -2.62
C LEU A 31 -5.18 -5.87 -3.75
N ASP A 32 -5.57 -4.65 -4.12
CA ASP A 32 -4.89 -3.87 -5.15
C ASP A 32 -3.43 -3.59 -4.75
N ILE A 33 -3.18 -3.25 -3.48
CA ILE A 33 -1.82 -3.05 -2.96
C ILE A 33 -1.03 -4.36 -2.95
N ILE A 34 -1.63 -5.47 -2.48
CA ILE A 34 -0.97 -6.79 -2.49
C ILE A 34 -0.57 -7.20 -3.92
N ASN A 35 -1.47 -7.02 -4.90
CA ASN A 35 -1.19 -7.33 -6.30
C ASN A 35 -0.03 -6.49 -6.85
N LEU A 36 -0.02 -5.20 -6.51
CA LEU A 36 1.01 -4.26 -6.92
C LEU A 36 2.38 -4.61 -6.34
N GLU A 37 2.43 -4.92 -5.05
CA GLU A 37 3.66 -5.33 -4.36
C GLU A 37 4.13 -6.71 -4.85
N THR A 38 3.22 -7.63 -5.16
CA THR A 38 3.55 -8.92 -5.78
C THR A 38 4.25 -8.73 -7.11
N ALA A 39 3.74 -7.83 -7.96
CA ALA A 39 4.38 -7.50 -9.23
C ALA A 39 5.77 -6.86 -9.04
N ALA A 40 5.95 -6.02 -8.02
CA ALA A 40 7.25 -5.43 -7.70
C ALA A 40 8.26 -6.48 -7.19
N ILE A 41 7.83 -7.38 -6.30
CA ILE A 41 8.66 -8.48 -5.79
C ILE A 41 9.08 -9.42 -6.92
N ARG A 42 8.19 -9.71 -7.87
CA ARG A 42 8.50 -10.56 -9.04
C ARG A 42 9.62 -10.05 -9.94
N ARG A 43 9.96 -8.76 -9.85
CA ARG A 43 11.13 -8.20 -10.56
C ARG A 43 12.46 -8.72 -9.99
N TYR A 44 12.49 -9.07 -8.71
CA TYR A 44 13.64 -9.65 -8.02
C TYR A 44 13.52 -11.18 -7.91
N LEU A 45 12.29 -11.68 -7.77
CA LEU A 45 11.98 -13.09 -7.51
C LEU A 45 10.85 -13.57 -8.44
N PRO A 46 11.17 -13.95 -9.70
CA PRO A 46 10.15 -14.25 -10.71
C PRO A 46 9.14 -15.34 -10.32
N GLY A 47 9.55 -16.33 -9.52
CA GLY A 47 8.69 -17.40 -9.01
C GLY A 47 7.85 -17.05 -7.78
N PHE A 48 7.77 -15.78 -7.38
CA PHE A 48 7.03 -15.38 -6.19
C PHE A 48 5.50 -15.53 -6.37
N ASN A 49 4.90 -16.35 -5.51
CA ASN A 49 3.47 -16.68 -5.49
C ASN A 49 2.68 -15.94 -4.39
N GLY A 50 3.29 -14.94 -3.76
CA GLY A 50 2.70 -14.18 -2.66
C GLY A 50 3.22 -14.63 -1.29
N ILE A 51 3.12 -13.75 -0.30
CA ILE A 51 3.46 -14.06 1.11
C ILE A 51 2.66 -15.26 1.66
N PRO A 52 1.38 -15.49 1.28
CA PRO A 52 0.66 -16.71 1.65
C PRO A 52 1.38 -18.02 1.33
N SER A 53 2.20 -18.06 0.26
CA SER A 53 2.96 -19.28 -0.07
C SER A 53 4.20 -19.47 0.81
N LEU A 54 4.58 -18.48 1.60
CA LEU A 54 5.81 -18.46 2.40
C LEU A 54 5.56 -18.61 3.91
N ARG A 55 4.30 -18.49 4.35
CA ARG A 55 3.89 -18.73 5.74
C ARG A 55 2.43 -19.19 5.87
N PRO A 56 2.09 -19.98 6.90
CA PRO A 56 0.72 -20.39 7.17
C PRO A 56 -0.17 -19.23 7.67
N ASN A 57 -1.49 -19.39 7.52
CA ASN A 57 -2.55 -18.53 8.08
C ASN A 57 -2.54 -17.05 7.62
N SER A 58 -2.40 -16.82 6.32
CA SER A 58 -2.54 -15.48 5.73
C SER A 58 -4.00 -15.09 5.50
N HIS A 59 -4.36 -13.85 5.80
CA HIS A 59 -5.64 -13.26 5.46
C HIS A 59 -5.47 -11.79 5.06
N ILE A 60 -6.25 -11.35 4.05
CA ILE A 60 -6.17 -9.98 3.51
C ILE A 60 -6.45 -8.97 4.61
N SER A 61 -5.39 -8.34 5.07
CA SER A 61 -5.41 -7.45 6.23
C SER A 61 -4.45 -6.29 6.08
N ALA A 62 -4.61 -5.31 6.95
CA ALA A 62 -3.66 -4.23 7.15
C ALA A 62 -2.22 -4.73 7.35
N VAL A 63 -2.07 -5.78 8.17
CA VAL A 63 -0.79 -6.40 8.51
C VAL A 63 -0.19 -7.09 7.30
N GLU A 64 -1.00 -7.83 6.55
CA GLU A 64 -0.53 -8.49 5.33
C GLU A 64 -0.04 -7.47 4.30
N VAL A 65 -0.82 -6.41 4.05
CA VAL A 65 -0.38 -5.31 3.16
C VAL A 65 0.97 -4.77 3.61
N ALA A 66 1.11 -4.38 4.88
CA ALA A 66 2.35 -3.85 5.43
C ALA A 66 3.54 -4.76 5.18
N GLU A 67 3.35 -6.06 5.29
CA GLU A 67 4.40 -7.04 5.09
C GLU A 67 4.82 -7.19 3.63
N TYR A 68 3.86 -7.15 2.69
CA TYR A 68 4.17 -7.08 1.26
C TYR A 68 5.04 -5.87 0.93
N GLN A 69 4.69 -4.70 1.46
CA GLN A 69 5.48 -3.48 1.24
C GLN A 69 6.86 -3.56 1.88
N ALA A 70 6.95 -4.14 3.08
CA ALA A 70 8.20 -4.32 3.80
C ALA A 70 9.14 -5.27 3.07
N PHE A 71 8.61 -6.40 2.62
CA PHE A 71 9.38 -7.40 1.89
C PHE A 71 9.85 -6.87 0.53
N SER A 72 8.97 -6.20 -0.21
CA SER A 72 9.30 -5.47 -1.45
C SER A 72 10.44 -4.45 -1.26
N ARG A 73 10.42 -3.69 -0.15
CA ARG A 73 11.52 -2.76 0.19
C ARG A 73 12.81 -3.48 0.55
N PHE A 74 12.72 -4.53 1.36
CA PHE A 74 13.87 -5.34 1.74
C PHE A 74 14.62 -5.84 0.50
N LEU A 75 13.91 -6.40 -0.48
CA LEU A 75 14.51 -6.88 -1.73
C LEU A 75 15.14 -5.76 -2.57
N ARG A 76 14.52 -4.58 -2.58
CA ARG A 76 15.06 -3.44 -3.32
C ARG A 76 16.39 -2.95 -2.74
N TYR A 77 16.49 -2.90 -1.42
CA TYR A 77 17.64 -2.32 -0.72
C TYR A 77 18.64 -3.36 -0.22
N SER A 78 18.31 -4.66 -0.32
CA SER A 78 19.28 -5.70 -0.09
C SER A 78 20.29 -5.72 -1.23
N ASN A 79 21.57 -5.61 -0.91
CA ASN A 79 22.67 -5.86 -1.85
C ASN A 79 22.92 -7.36 -2.09
N GLN A 80 21.95 -8.21 -1.76
CA GLN A 80 22.04 -9.67 -1.84
C GLN A 80 21.07 -10.19 -2.89
N THR A 81 21.56 -11.09 -3.74
CA THR A 81 20.71 -11.88 -4.63
C THR A 81 20.26 -13.12 -3.88
N TYR A 82 18.95 -13.40 -3.92
CA TYR A 82 18.40 -14.60 -3.29
C TYR A 82 18.04 -15.64 -4.35
N PRO A 83 18.31 -16.94 -4.09
CA PRO A 83 18.01 -18.00 -5.03
C PRO A 83 16.50 -18.24 -5.21
N ASP A 84 15.70 -17.96 -4.18
CA ASP A 84 14.25 -18.18 -4.20
C ASP A 84 13.50 -17.25 -3.24
N ALA A 85 12.17 -17.29 -3.31
CA ALA A 85 11.30 -16.50 -2.46
C ALA A 85 11.38 -16.87 -0.98
N GLN A 86 11.63 -18.14 -0.66
CA GLN A 86 11.63 -18.63 0.71
C GLN A 86 12.87 -18.14 1.46
N SER A 87 14.06 -18.31 0.88
CA SER A 87 15.34 -17.83 1.40
C SER A 87 15.34 -16.31 1.60
N ALA A 88 14.86 -15.56 0.61
CA ALA A 88 14.72 -14.11 0.71
C ALA A 88 13.78 -13.70 1.85
N TYR A 89 12.65 -14.39 1.97
CA TYR A 89 11.69 -14.12 3.02
C TYR A 89 12.25 -14.47 4.39
N GLN A 90 12.97 -15.58 4.56
CA GLN A 90 13.65 -15.92 5.82
C GLN A 90 14.68 -14.85 6.22
N ALA A 91 15.50 -14.36 5.29
CA ALA A 91 16.43 -13.25 5.55
C ALA A 91 15.67 -11.98 5.97
N PHE A 92 14.56 -11.67 5.30
CA PHE A 92 13.64 -10.59 5.69
C PHE A 92 13.06 -10.79 7.12
N ARG A 93 12.75 -12.02 7.52
CA ARG A 93 12.28 -12.32 8.88
C ARG A 93 13.36 -12.07 9.93
N GLN A 94 14.63 -12.33 9.60
CA GLN A 94 15.78 -12.18 10.51
C GLN A 94 16.15 -10.73 10.77
N VAL A 95 15.98 -9.82 9.80
CA VAL A 95 16.23 -8.37 9.97
C VAL A 95 15.22 -7.67 10.89
N GLY A 96 14.32 -8.40 11.55
CA GLY A 96 13.56 -7.86 12.68
C GLY A 96 12.43 -6.92 12.30
N TYR A 97 11.82 -7.05 11.12
CA TYR A 97 10.63 -6.26 10.75
C TYR A 97 9.39 -6.57 11.63
N ARG A 98 9.50 -7.45 12.63
CA ARG A 98 8.39 -7.94 13.45
C ARG A 98 7.80 -6.93 14.44
N THR A 99 8.38 -5.76 14.63
CA THR A 99 7.92 -4.86 15.70
C THR A 99 8.05 -3.39 15.27
N GLY A 100 6.91 -2.79 14.92
CA GLY A 100 6.71 -1.35 15.05
C GLY A 100 6.50 -0.51 13.78
N LEU A 101 6.57 -1.07 12.58
CA LEU A 101 6.45 -0.27 11.34
C LEU A 101 5.33 -0.76 10.44
N SER A 102 4.24 0.03 10.42
CA SER A 102 3.36 0.34 9.28
C SER A 102 1.90 0.33 9.71
N GLN A 103 1.37 1.53 10.02
CA GLN A 103 -0.05 1.76 9.88
C GLN A 103 -0.48 1.33 8.46
N PRO A 104 -1.60 0.60 8.31
CA PRO A 104 -2.08 0.24 6.99
C PRO A 104 -2.25 1.45 6.10
N ILE A 105 -2.02 1.27 4.79
CA ILE A 105 -2.44 2.26 3.81
C ILE A 105 -3.96 2.17 3.65
N ILE A 106 -4.68 3.20 4.12
CA ILE A 106 -6.15 3.29 4.04
C ILE A 106 -6.53 4.19 2.87
N GLY A 107 -7.49 3.76 2.06
CA GLY A 107 -7.96 4.46 0.88
C GLY A 107 -9.36 5.01 1.14
N ARG A 108 -9.53 6.32 1.01
CA ARG A 108 -10.82 6.98 1.23
C ARG A 108 -10.86 8.32 0.52
N GLY A 109 -11.98 8.62 -0.13
CA GLY A 109 -12.24 9.95 -0.71
C GLY A 109 -11.19 10.39 -1.74
N GLY A 110 -10.68 9.47 -2.57
CA GLY A 110 -9.68 9.78 -3.60
C GLY A 110 -8.23 9.88 -3.10
N TYR A 111 -7.98 9.59 -1.82
CA TYR A 111 -6.63 9.56 -1.23
C TYR A 111 -6.29 8.19 -0.67
N TYR A 112 -4.99 7.91 -0.62
CA TYR A 112 -4.40 6.92 0.28
C TYR A 112 -3.83 7.63 1.52
N TYR A 113 -3.88 6.97 2.68
CA TYR A 113 -3.45 7.48 3.98
C TYR A 113 -2.53 6.48 4.66
N ALA A 114 -1.42 6.94 5.24
CA ALA A 114 -0.57 6.14 6.14
C ALA A 114 0.27 7.05 7.04
N ASN A 115 0.41 6.71 8.32
CA ASN A 115 1.24 7.45 9.30
C ASN A 115 1.00 8.98 9.26
N ASN A 116 -0.27 9.41 9.31
CA ASN A 116 -0.69 10.82 9.21
C ASN A 116 -0.31 11.54 7.90
N MET A 117 0.17 10.80 6.90
CA MET A 117 0.38 11.31 5.55
C MET A 117 -0.78 10.87 4.65
N LYS A 118 -1.05 11.67 3.62
CA LYS A 118 -1.98 11.33 2.54
C LYS A 118 -1.40 11.67 1.18
N ILE A 119 -1.86 10.97 0.16
CA ILE A 119 -1.45 11.15 -1.24
C ILE A 119 -2.64 10.81 -2.13
N THR A 120 -2.85 11.56 -3.21
CA THR A 120 -3.96 11.25 -4.13
C THR A 120 -3.76 9.86 -4.74
N GLN A 121 -4.85 9.11 -4.89
CA GLN A 121 -4.78 7.74 -5.45
C GLN A 121 -4.17 7.73 -6.85
N SER A 122 -4.54 8.71 -7.67
CA SER A 122 -4.00 8.88 -9.03
C SER A 122 -2.48 9.11 -9.01
N TYR A 123 -1.98 9.94 -8.10
CA TYR A 123 -0.55 10.22 -8.01
C TYR A 123 0.22 9.04 -7.43
N TYR A 124 -0.27 8.41 -6.37
CA TYR A 124 0.32 7.19 -5.81
C TYR A 124 0.46 6.10 -6.87
N ASN A 125 -0.63 5.80 -7.59
CA ASN A 125 -0.63 4.76 -8.62
C ASN A 125 0.31 5.10 -9.77
N ARG A 126 0.43 6.39 -10.12
CA ARG A 126 1.39 6.87 -11.13
C ARG A 126 2.83 6.63 -10.69
N LEU A 127 3.19 6.98 -9.45
CA LEU A 127 4.53 6.75 -8.90
C LEU A 127 4.92 5.26 -9.00
N TRP A 128 3.99 4.38 -8.63
CA TRP A 128 4.19 2.95 -8.76
C TRP A 128 4.42 2.49 -10.20
N ARG A 129 3.57 2.94 -11.13
CA ARG A 129 3.70 2.61 -12.57
C ARG A 129 5.01 3.11 -13.16
N GLU A 130 5.47 4.29 -12.75
CA GLU A 130 6.73 4.90 -13.19
C GLU A 130 7.96 4.28 -12.50
N GLY A 131 7.79 3.18 -11.74
CA GLY A 131 8.91 2.49 -11.10
C GLY A 131 9.49 3.25 -9.91
N ARG A 132 8.67 4.09 -9.24
CA ARG A 132 9.02 4.89 -8.07
C ARG A 132 8.18 4.43 -6.86
N PRO A 133 8.46 3.25 -6.31
CA PRO A 133 7.50 2.53 -5.49
C PRO A 133 7.66 2.89 -4.00
N ALA A 134 6.63 2.64 -3.20
CA ALA A 134 6.56 2.93 -1.77
C ALA A 134 6.71 4.42 -1.36
N PRO A 135 5.90 5.34 -1.90
CA PRO A 135 6.02 6.78 -1.66
C PRO A 135 5.84 7.19 -0.19
N PHE A 136 5.00 6.51 0.59
CA PHE A 136 4.87 6.80 2.03
C PHE A 136 6.13 6.51 2.84
N VAL A 137 6.94 5.54 2.42
CA VAL A 137 8.21 5.30 3.11
C VAL A 137 9.27 6.30 2.69
N GLN A 138 9.34 6.65 1.41
CA GLN A 138 10.21 7.73 0.96
C GLN A 138 9.87 9.04 1.70
N ALA A 139 8.57 9.37 1.82
CA ALA A 139 8.13 10.54 2.58
C ALA A 139 8.51 10.45 4.07
N ARG A 140 8.33 9.30 4.72
CA ARG A 140 8.74 9.10 6.11
C ARG A 140 10.25 9.28 6.29
N GLU A 141 11.05 8.70 5.40
CA GLU A 141 12.51 8.82 5.40
C GLU A 141 12.93 10.29 5.33
N ILE A 142 12.28 11.07 4.46
CA ILE A 142 12.53 12.50 4.34
C ILE A 142 12.20 13.21 5.66
N LEU A 143 11.01 12.97 6.21
CA LEU A 143 10.56 13.63 7.44
C LEU A 143 11.39 13.23 8.67
N SER A 144 12.01 12.05 8.68
CA SER A 144 12.84 11.57 9.80
C SER A 144 14.32 11.96 9.71
N SER A 145 14.80 12.55 8.59
CA SER A 145 16.24 12.73 8.31
C SER A 145 16.72 14.17 8.41
N ASN A 146 16.10 15.00 9.27
CA ASN A 146 16.41 16.42 9.42
C ASN A 146 16.53 17.16 8.06
N PRO A 147 15.48 17.13 7.22
CA PRO A 147 15.55 17.60 5.85
C PRO A 147 15.76 19.11 5.77
N ARG A 148 16.38 19.58 4.68
CA ARG A 148 16.32 20.99 4.31
C ARG A 148 14.87 21.33 3.97
N VAL A 149 14.32 22.36 4.62
CA VAL A 149 12.93 22.82 4.42
C VAL A 149 12.93 24.20 3.80
N GLU A 150 12.26 24.33 2.66
CA GLU A 150 12.08 25.58 1.92
C GLU A 150 10.62 25.79 1.58
N ARG A 151 10.22 27.02 1.27
CA ARG A 151 8.89 27.25 0.68
C ARG A 151 8.78 26.49 -0.64
N ASP A 152 7.58 25.98 -0.94
CA ASP A 152 7.34 25.36 -2.23
C ASP A 152 7.71 26.31 -3.39
N PRO A 153 8.60 25.91 -4.31
CA PRO A 153 8.99 26.73 -5.46
C PRO A 153 7.83 27.13 -6.36
N GLN A 154 6.73 26.36 -6.36
CA GLN A 154 5.51 26.70 -7.12
C GLN A 154 4.56 27.64 -6.35
N GLY A 155 4.93 28.04 -5.13
CA GLY A 155 4.17 28.98 -4.32
C GLY A 155 2.85 28.43 -3.77
N ARG A 156 2.69 27.09 -3.67
CA ARG A 156 1.46 26.51 -3.14
C ARG A 156 1.27 26.90 -1.67
N PRO A 157 0.10 27.44 -1.29
CA PRO A 157 -0.18 27.77 0.10
C PRO A 157 -0.06 26.54 1.00
N SER A 158 0.62 26.70 2.13
CA SER A 158 0.79 25.66 3.15
C SER A 158 1.58 24.42 2.72
N PHE A 159 2.28 24.47 1.57
CA PHE A 159 3.24 23.44 1.17
C PHE A 159 4.67 23.95 1.30
N ASN A 160 5.55 23.06 1.73
CA ASN A 160 6.99 23.27 1.75
C ASN A 160 7.69 22.19 0.91
N ARG A 161 8.86 22.53 0.38
CA ARG A 161 9.80 21.57 -0.20
C ARG A 161 10.71 21.05 0.90
N TYR A 162 10.75 19.75 1.06
CA TYR A 162 11.65 19.01 1.94
C TYR A 162 12.69 18.30 1.08
N THR A 163 13.97 18.37 1.42
CA THR A 163 15.05 17.76 0.64
C THR A 163 16.08 17.10 1.54
N THR A 164 16.46 15.85 1.21
CA THR A 164 17.43 15.04 1.95
C THR A 164 17.77 13.78 1.14
N ASN A 165 18.98 13.22 1.31
CA ASN A 165 19.38 11.93 0.74
C ASN A 165 18.97 11.71 -0.73
N ASN A 166 19.24 12.69 -1.59
CA ASN A 166 18.88 12.69 -3.02
C ASN A 166 17.38 12.55 -3.31
N LEU A 167 16.51 12.86 -2.36
CA LEU A 167 15.07 12.90 -2.48
C LEU A 167 14.55 14.30 -2.15
N GLU A 168 13.54 14.73 -2.89
CA GLU A 168 12.75 15.92 -2.60
C GLU A 168 11.27 15.58 -2.55
N MET A 169 10.55 16.31 -1.69
CA MET A 169 9.12 16.16 -1.49
C MET A 169 8.46 17.53 -1.30
N ILE A 170 7.36 17.76 -1.98
CA ILE A 170 6.42 18.86 -1.72
C ILE A 170 5.34 18.33 -0.79
N TYR A 171 5.33 18.84 0.45
CA TYR A 171 4.51 18.32 1.53
C TYR A 171 3.83 19.44 2.32
N ASN A 172 2.57 19.21 2.68
CA ASN A 172 1.82 20.09 3.57
C ASN A 172 1.88 19.52 5.00
N PRO A 173 2.63 20.14 5.93
CA PRO A 173 2.78 19.63 7.28
C PRO A 173 1.50 19.71 8.11
N THR A 174 0.55 20.58 7.74
CA THR A 174 -0.73 20.73 8.44
C THR A 174 -1.70 19.61 8.08
N THR A 175 -1.79 19.24 6.79
CA THR A 175 -2.77 18.26 6.30
C THR A 175 -2.19 16.86 6.07
N GLY A 176 -0.86 16.73 6.14
CA GLY A 176 -0.15 15.50 5.81
C GLY A 176 -0.08 15.21 4.31
N GLU A 177 -0.43 16.15 3.45
CA GLU A 177 -0.52 15.90 2.01
C GLU A 177 0.83 15.86 1.33
N ILE A 178 1.14 14.74 0.69
CA ILE A 178 2.25 14.58 -0.24
C ILE A 178 1.73 14.98 -1.62
N TRP A 179 2.11 16.18 -2.06
CA TRP A 179 1.74 16.66 -3.39
C TRP A 179 2.65 16.09 -4.47
N HIS A 180 3.95 16.10 -4.18
CA HIS A 180 4.97 15.61 -5.09
C HIS A 180 6.11 15.02 -4.30
N ILE A 181 6.74 13.99 -4.83
CA ILE A 181 7.96 13.39 -4.33
C ILE A 181 8.76 12.95 -5.54
N GLN A 182 10.09 13.09 -5.52
CA GLN A 182 11.00 12.62 -6.56
C GLN A 182 12.46 12.59 -6.09
N PRO A 183 13.35 11.87 -6.78
CA PRO A 183 14.76 12.11 -6.64
C PRO A 183 15.09 13.59 -6.93
N THR A 184 16.00 14.19 -6.18
CA THR A 184 16.48 15.54 -6.48
C THR A 184 17.11 15.57 -7.86
N ARG A 185 16.84 16.64 -8.62
CA ARG A 185 17.68 16.98 -9.77
C ARG A 185 19.05 17.39 -9.23
N ASN A 186 20.02 16.47 -9.18
CA ASN A 186 21.50 16.59 -9.26
C ASN A 186 22.16 15.48 -8.41
N SER A 187 23.29 14.83 -8.78
CA SER A 187 24.41 15.28 -9.63
C SER A 187 24.99 14.15 -10.53
N ARG A 188 25.12 14.42 -11.83
CA ARG A 188 26.36 14.03 -12.54
C ARG A 188 27.45 15.00 -12.12
#